data_AF-A0A397SK71-F1
#
_entry.id   AF-A0A397SK71-F1
#
_cell.length_a   1.000
_cell.length_b   1.000
_cell.length_c   1.000
_cell.angle_alpha   90.00
_cell.angle_beta   90.00
_cell.angle_gamma   90.00
#
_symmetry.space_group_name_H-M   'P 1'
#
loop_
_entity.id
_entity.type
_entity.pdbx_description
1 polymer ?
#
loop_
_entity_poly.entity_id
_entity_poly.type
_entity_poly.pdbx_seq_one_letter_code
_entity_poly.pdbx_strand_id
1 'polypeptide(L)'
;MKTFNFFIIILSLLALNLVEFVLCQIPTETPKAPVNLIPTTIGTITTQPATAIPDTLAVPKGHNFAFLLYASGNQQYKCITNQWLNSGADAMLINDVNDIQQHFDPAFEVAHHYISSTPIYGGNYTWDSLLPTDNSQVVTKFVDSVNSTQSNAIPWEITAATFRKEGGRFSNTSYVLRVNTNGGISPPQDQCGVQFIDGSTTQVQYTAEYWFYEGPLPGTEQPAQPAAPSSPSKSNGHSTNSIGSSQLGWVAIVGFISVGVIIF
;
A
#
# COMPACT_ATOMS: atom_id res chain seq x y z
N MET A 1 68.68 -20.71 60.28
CA MET A 1 69.50 -19.85 61.17
C MET A 1 69.83 -18.56 60.45
N LYS A 2 69.12 -17.47 60.77
CA LYS A 2 69.60 -16.08 60.96
C LYS A 2 68.41 -15.12 60.86
N THR A 3 68.17 -14.45 61.97
CA THR A 3 67.18 -13.41 62.24
C THR A 3 67.84 -12.02 62.17
N PHE A 4 66.98 -10.99 62.24
CA PHE A 4 67.22 -9.57 62.56
C PHE A 4 67.65 -8.62 61.43
N ASN A 5 67.31 -7.32 61.38
CA ASN A 5 66.18 -6.43 61.78
C ASN A 5 66.67 -4.98 61.53
N PHE A 6 65.77 -3.99 61.57
CA PHE A 6 65.98 -2.54 61.78
C PHE A 6 66.51 -1.67 60.61
N PHE A 7 65.73 -0.75 60.02
CA PHE A 7 65.23 0.58 60.48
C PHE A 7 66.30 1.70 60.50
N ILE A 8 65.82 2.92 60.19
CA ILE A 8 66.49 4.25 60.20
C ILE A 8 67.18 4.55 58.84
N ILE A 9 66.78 5.54 58.01
CA ILE A 9 67.07 6.98 58.13
C ILE A 9 66.32 7.72 56.96
N ILE A 10 65.29 8.55 57.22
CA ILE A 10 65.30 10.05 57.23
C ILE A 10 64.87 10.75 55.91
N LEU A 11 63.91 11.68 56.06
CA LEU A 11 63.59 12.87 55.25
C LEU A 11 63.56 12.77 53.71
N SER A 12 62.36 12.84 53.15
CA SER A 12 62.08 13.76 52.02
C SER A 12 60.57 14.02 51.87
N LEU A 13 59.92 14.45 52.95
CA LEU A 13 58.60 15.08 52.87
C LEU A 13 58.78 16.59 52.94
N LEU A 14 58.05 17.30 52.07
CA LEU A 14 57.96 18.75 51.85
C LEU A 14 59.00 19.35 50.89
N ALA A 15 58.64 19.39 49.59
CA ALA A 15 58.41 20.64 48.88
C ALA A 15 57.96 20.39 47.42
N LEU A 16 57.04 21.26 46.93
CA LEU A 16 56.69 21.54 45.52
C LEU A 16 55.88 20.43 44.79
N ASN A 17 54.75 20.63 44.09
CA ASN A 17 53.99 21.76 43.57
C ASN A 17 52.55 21.22 43.36
N LEU A 18 51.47 21.86 43.81
CA LEU A 18 50.74 22.89 43.06
C LEU A 18 50.79 22.69 41.54
N VAL A 19 50.08 21.68 41.05
CA VAL A 19 49.58 21.67 39.67
C VAL A 19 48.06 21.54 39.75
N GLU A 20 47.40 22.64 39.44
CA GLU A 20 45.95 22.73 39.26
C GLU A 20 45.50 21.68 38.23
N PHE A 21 44.84 20.63 38.69
CA PHE A 21 44.02 19.79 37.81
C PHE A 21 42.64 20.45 37.70
N VAL A 22 42.55 21.51 36.89
CA VAL A 22 41.28 21.90 36.27
C VAL A 22 40.98 20.84 35.21
N LEU A 23 40.41 19.71 35.66
CA LEU A 23 39.69 18.83 34.76
C LEU A 23 38.46 19.60 34.30
N CYS A 24 38.52 20.09 33.06
CA CYS A 24 37.34 20.42 32.29
C CYS A 24 36.44 19.17 32.30
N GLN A 25 35.42 19.18 33.16
CA GLN A 25 34.33 18.22 33.08
C GLN A 25 33.60 18.55 31.78
N ILE A 26 33.96 17.86 30.70
CA ILE A 26 33.10 17.80 29.53
C ILE A 26 31.80 17.18 30.05
N PRO A 27 30.65 17.87 30.00
CA PRO A 27 29.40 17.24 30.38
C PRO A 27 29.24 16.03 29.45
N THR A 28 29.30 14.83 30.03
CA THR A 28 28.90 13.61 29.34
C THR A 28 27.45 13.82 28.96
N GLU A 29 27.18 14.05 27.67
CA GLU A 29 25.83 14.06 27.15
C GLU A 29 25.17 12.75 27.60
N THR A 30 24.11 12.87 28.40
CA THR A 30 23.26 11.76 28.79
C THR A 30 22.91 10.99 27.51
N PRO A 31 23.09 9.65 27.46
CA PRO A 31 22.71 8.88 26.29
C PRO A 31 21.27 9.23 25.93
N LYS A 32 21.09 9.87 24.77
CA LYS A 32 19.76 10.21 24.26
C LYS A 32 18.98 8.90 24.24
N ALA A 33 17.83 8.86 24.91
CA ALA A 33 16.97 7.68 24.91
C ALA A 33 16.83 7.17 23.48
N PRO A 34 16.84 5.83 23.24
CA PRO A 34 16.75 5.29 21.91
C PRO A 34 15.57 5.93 21.19
N VAL A 35 15.84 6.57 20.06
CA VAL A 35 14.81 7.11 19.17
C VAL A 35 13.84 5.97 18.91
N ASN A 36 12.54 6.20 19.14
CA ASN A 36 11.53 5.17 18.93
C ASN A 36 11.57 4.75 17.45
N LEU A 37 12.12 3.57 17.18
CA LEU A 37 12.35 3.05 15.83
C LEU A 37 11.07 2.48 15.19
N ILE A 38 10.01 2.33 15.98
CA ILE A 38 8.75 1.75 15.51
C ILE A 38 8.04 2.77 14.61
N PRO A 39 7.64 2.40 13.38
CA PRO A 39 6.89 3.27 12.50
C PRO A 39 5.58 3.73 13.14
N THR A 40 5.23 5.01 12.96
CA THR A 40 3.95 5.59 13.41
C THR A 40 3.12 6.13 12.25
N THR A 41 3.53 5.87 11.01
CA THR A 41 2.84 6.37 9.80
C THR A 41 3.01 5.37 8.66
N ILE A 42 1.97 5.24 7.82
CA ILE A 42 1.97 4.44 6.59
C ILE A 42 2.16 5.35 5.38
N GLY A 43 3.05 4.95 4.47
CA GLY A 43 3.23 5.58 3.17
C GLY A 43 3.95 6.93 3.25
N THR A 44 5.20 6.93 3.73
CA THR A 44 6.05 8.14 3.83
C THR A 44 6.55 8.65 2.47
N ILE A 45 6.58 7.78 1.45
CA ILE A 45 6.94 8.15 0.07
C ILE A 45 5.68 8.54 -0.68
N THR A 46 5.49 9.84 -0.92
CA THR A 46 4.26 10.42 -1.51
C THR A 46 4.49 11.04 -2.89
N THR A 47 5.71 10.95 -3.41
CA THR A 47 6.01 11.32 -4.80
C THR A 47 6.03 10.06 -5.66
N GLN A 48 5.26 10.06 -6.75
CA GLN A 48 5.21 8.92 -7.66
C GLN A 48 6.59 8.70 -8.30
N PRO A 49 7.16 7.48 -8.25
CA PRO A 49 8.40 7.18 -8.95
C PRO A 49 8.28 7.37 -10.46
N ALA A 50 9.40 7.66 -11.12
CA ALA A 50 9.47 7.86 -12.57
C ALA A 50 9.37 6.56 -13.39
N THR A 51 9.06 5.42 -12.76
CA THR A 51 8.88 4.14 -13.45
C THR A 51 7.75 4.25 -14.47
N ALA A 52 8.04 3.88 -15.73
CA ALA A 52 7.05 3.87 -16.79
C ALA A 52 5.99 2.79 -16.52
N ILE A 53 4.73 3.21 -16.43
CA ILE A 53 3.59 2.31 -16.28
C ILE A 53 2.99 2.04 -17.67
N PRO A 54 2.89 0.76 -18.11
CA PRO A 54 2.24 0.43 -19.38
C PRO A 54 0.77 0.87 -19.41
N ASP A 55 0.26 1.22 -20.60
CA ASP A 55 -1.12 1.71 -20.77
C ASP A 55 -2.18 0.73 -20.21
N THR A 56 -1.93 -0.58 -20.29
CA THR A 56 -2.78 -1.63 -19.70
C THR A 56 -2.96 -1.48 -18.19
N LEU A 57 -1.98 -0.89 -17.51
CA LEU A 57 -2.01 -0.61 -16.07
C LEU A 57 -2.27 0.87 -15.76
N ALA A 58 -2.68 1.67 -16.74
CA ALA A 58 -2.95 3.08 -16.53
C ALA A 58 -4.10 3.25 -15.54
N VAL A 59 -3.85 4.01 -14.47
CA VAL A 59 -4.89 4.36 -13.51
C VAL A 59 -5.84 5.39 -14.13
N PRO A 60 -7.17 5.19 -14.05
CA PRO A 60 -8.13 6.12 -14.63
C PRO A 60 -7.99 7.55 -14.11
N LYS A 61 -8.40 8.53 -14.94
CA LYS A 61 -8.38 9.95 -14.57
C LYS A 61 -9.27 10.21 -13.35
N GLY A 62 -8.82 11.09 -12.46
CA GLY A 62 -9.52 11.45 -11.22
C GLY A 62 -9.05 10.64 -10.01
N HIS A 63 -8.13 9.70 -10.22
CA HIS A 63 -7.44 8.94 -9.18
C HIS A 63 -5.97 9.33 -9.19
N ASN A 64 -5.45 9.82 -8.07
CA ASN A 64 -4.12 10.39 -8.00
C ASN A 64 -3.22 9.52 -7.13
N PHE A 65 -1.94 9.40 -7.50
CA PHE A 65 -0.97 8.71 -6.66
C PHE A 65 -0.94 9.37 -5.27
N ALA A 66 -0.99 8.55 -4.23
CA ALA A 66 -0.98 9.01 -2.84
C ALA A 66 0.30 8.61 -2.12
N PHE A 67 0.68 7.34 -2.21
CA PHE A 67 1.90 6.81 -1.60
C PHE A 67 2.27 5.45 -2.19
N LEU A 68 3.48 4.99 -1.88
CA LEU A 68 3.89 3.60 -2.09
C LEU A 68 4.35 2.93 -0.81
N LEU A 69 4.35 1.60 -0.84
CA LEU A 69 4.96 0.73 0.15
C LEU A 69 5.79 -0.35 -0.56
N TYR A 70 6.86 -0.80 0.07
CA TYR A 70 7.65 -1.93 -0.42
C TYR A 70 7.17 -3.21 0.23
N ALA A 71 7.06 -4.28 -0.54
CA ALA A 71 6.61 -5.58 -0.07
C ALA A 71 7.68 -6.66 -0.19
N SER A 72 7.67 -7.56 0.79
CA SER A 72 8.37 -8.84 0.76
C SER A 72 7.42 -9.90 1.30
N GLY A 73 7.26 -10.97 0.55
CA GLY A 73 6.30 -12.01 0.88
C GLY A 73 6.39 -13.20 -0.05
N ASN A 74 5.31 -13.99 -0.10
CA ASN A 74 5.24 -15.19 -0.91
C ASN A 74 3.99 -15.20 -1.79
N GLN A 75 4.16 -15.68 -3.02
CA GLN A 75 3.06 -16.20 -3.84
C GLN A 75 2.85 -17.66 -3.46
N GLN A 76 1.59 -18.07 -3.38
CA GLN A 76 1.20 -19.40 -2.98
C GLN A 76 0.68 -20.16 -4.20
N TYR A 77 1.26 -21.32 -4.46
CA TYR A 77 0.86 -22.18 -5.57
C TYR A 77 0.41 -23.53 -5.08
N LYS A 78 -0.77 -23.96 -5.52
CA LYS A 78 -1.29 -25.29 -5.27
C LYS A 78 -1.07 -26.17 -6.50
N CYS A 79 -0.45 -27.32 -6.30
CA CYS A 79 -0.30 -28.33 -7.33
C CYS A 79 -1.63 -29.08 -7.50
N ILE A 80 -2.23 -29.05 -8.69
CA ILE A 80 -3.50 -29.72 -9.01
C ILE A 80 -3.35 -30.40 -10.37
N THR A 81 -3.38 -31.72 -10.40
CA THR A 81 -3.37 -32.50 -11.66
C THR A 81 -2.17 -32.13 -12.53
N ASN A 82 -0.97 -32.13 -11.94
CA ASN A 82 0.28 -31.71 -12.59
C ASN A 82 0.26 -30.27 -13.13
N GLN A 83 -0.57 -29.38 -12.56
CA GLN A 83 -0.62 -27.95 -12.88
C GLN A 83 -0.49 -27.07 -11.64
N TRP A 84 0.26 -25.98 -11.75
CA TRP A 84 0.34 -24.97 -10.70
C TRP A 84 -0.83 -23.98 -10.82
N LEU A 85 -1.64 -23.89 -9.78
CA LEU A 85 -2.67 -22.87 -9.62
C LEU A 85 -2.20 -21.83 -8.61
N ASN A 86 -2.24 -20.54 -8.95
CA ASN A 86 -2.06 -19.48 -7.95
C ASN A 86 -3.24 -19.56 -6.96
N SER A 87 -2.92 -19.82 -5.70
CA SER A 87 -3.89 -19.99 -4.62
C SER A 87 -3.90 -18.85 -3.60
N GLY A 88 -3.02 -17.85 -3.75
CA GLY A 88 -2.99 -16.67 -2.89
C GLY A 88 -1.62 -15.99 -2.81
N ALA A 89 -1.56 -14.96 -1.96
CA ALA A 89 -0.34 -14.26 -1.61
C ALA A 89 -0.41 -13.83 -0.15
N ASP A 90 0.76 -13.63 0.46
CA ASP A 90 0.93 -13.14 1.82
C ASP A 90 2.21 -12.30 1.83
N ALA A 91 2.15 -11.04 2.25
CA ALA A 91 3.28 -10.12 2.19
C ALA A 91 3.22 -9.04 3.26
N MET A 92 4.38 -8.79 3.85
CA MET A 92 4.64 -7.67 4.73
C MET A 92 4.98 -6.43 3.90
N LEU A 93 4.49 -5.27 4.35
CA LEU A 93 4.74 -3.98 3.73
C LEU A 93 5.45 -3.01 4.68
N ILE A 94 6.49 -2.36 4.17
CA ILE A 94 7.30 -1.35 4.88
C ILE A 94 7.29 -0.02 4.11
N ASN A 95 7.68 1.06 4.79
CA ASN A 95 7.69 2.40 4.21
C ASN A 95 8.85 2.63 3.23
N ASP A 96 10.07 2.28 3.62
CA ASP A 96 11.26 2.52 2.81
C ASP A 96 12.28 1.39 2.98
N VAL A 97 12.52 0.66 1.89
CA VAL A 97 13.52 -0.43 1.86
C VAL A 97 14.97 0.06 1.99
N ASN A 98 15.22 1.35 1.73
CA ASN A 98 16.55 1.94 1.84
C ASN A 98 16.90 2.40 3.26
N ASP A 99 15.92 2.45 4.16
CA ASP A 99 16.20 2.63 5.56
C ASP A 99 16.88 1.35 6.09
N ILE A 100 18.15 1.48 6.47
CA ILE A 100 18.99 0.37 6.96
C ILE A 100 18.39 -0.33 8.20
N GLN A 101 17.42 0.29 8.86
CA GLN A 101 16.73 -0.32 9.99
C GLN A 101 15.53 -1.16 9.53
N GLN A 102 14.94 -0.84 8.39
CA GLN A 102 13.69 -1.42 7.87
C GLN A 102 13.92 -2.62 6.94
N HIS A 103 14.91 -3.48 7.19
CA HIS A 103 15.25 -4.64 6.34
C HIS A 103 14.20 -5.77 6.30
N PHE A 104 12.92 -5.43 6.05
CA PHE A 104 11.79 -6.35 6.19
C PHE A 104 11.85 -7.09 7.54
N ASP A 105 12.18 -6.35 8.61
CA ASP A 105 12.03 -6.81 9.98
C ASP A 105 10.57 -6.56 10.40
N PRO A 106 9.87 -7.55 10.99
CA PRO A 106 8.48 -7.41 11.43
C PRO A 106 8.20 -6.19 12.34
N ALA A 107 9.21 -5.67 13.04
CA ALA A 107 9.08 -4.44 13.84
C ALA A 107 8.78 -3.19 13.00
N PHE A 108 9.00 -3.24 11.69
CA PHE A 108 8.78 -2.15 10.75
C PHE A 108 7.63 -2.40 9.77
N GLU A 109 6.91 -3.51 9.91
CA GLU A 109 5.70 -3.76 9.13
C GLU A 109 4.64 -2.71 9.48
N VAL A 110 4.20 -1.97 8.47
CA VAL A 110 3.17 -0.93 8.64
C VAL A 110 1.82 -1.35 8.06
N ALA A 111 1.83 -2.29 7.13
CA ALA A 111 0.65 -2.91 6.57
C ALA A 111 0.92 -4.35 6.16
N HIS A 112 -0.13 -5.16 6.12
CA HIS A 112 -0.07 -6.54 5.67
C HIS A 112 -0.97 -6.74 4.46
N HIS A 113 -0.46 -7.41 3.42
CA HIS A 113 -1.20 -7.76 2.22
C HIS A 113 -1.43 -9.26 2.13
N TYR A 114 -2.66 -9.65 1.82
CA TYR A 114 -2.97 -11.04 1.54
C TYR A 114 -4.09 -11.17 0.49
N ILE A 115 -4.15 -12.36 -0.11
CA ILE A 115 -5.24 -12.73 -1.03
C ILE A 115 -6.13 -13.78 -0.39
N SER A 116 -7.41 -13.46 -0.25
CA SER A 116 -8.43 -14.38 0.25
C SER A 116 -8.93 -15.30 -0.86
N SER A 117 -9.04 -16.60 -0.57
CA SER A 117 -9.58 -17.59 -1.52
C SER A 117 -11.06 -17.39 -1.83
N THR A 118 -11.80 -16.82 -0.88
CA THR A 118 -13.19 -16.42 -1.06
C THR A 118 -13.26 -14.89 -1.13
N PRO A 119 -13.86 -14.32 -2.19
CA PRO A 119 -14.04 -12.88 -2.27
C PRO A 119 -14.85 -12.33 -1.09
N ILE A 120 -14.35 -11.27 -0.47
CA ILE A 120 -15.02 -10.47 0.55
C ILE A 120 -15.25 -9.08 -0.02
N TYR A 121 -16.43 -8.50 0.23
CA TYR A 121 -16.78 -7.17 -0.26
C TYR A 121 -16.53 -6.95 -1.76
N GLY A 122 -16.71 -7.98 -2.59
CA GLY A 122 -16.53 -7.92 -4.04
C GLY A 122 -15.08 -7.98 -4.55
N GLY A 123 -14.11 -8.19 -3.66
CA GLY A 123 -12.69 -8.31 -3.99
C GLY A 123 -12.02 -9.43 -3.19
N ASN A 124 -10.75 -9.67 -3.44
CA ASN A 124 -9.98 -10.76 -2.84
C ASN A 124 -8.57 -10.34 -2.41
N TYR A 125 -8.13 -9.14 -2.79
CA TYR A 125 -6.84 -8.58 -2.40
C TYR A 125 -7.09 -7.61 -1.25
N THR A 126 -6.46 -7.83 -0.10
CA THR A 126 -6.64 -6.99 1.09
C THR A 126 -5.33 -6.36 1.50
N TRP A 127 -5.37 -5.12 1.98
CA TRP A 127 -4.30 -4.47 2.73
C TRP A 127 -4.87 -3.98 4.05
N ASP A 128 -4.31 -4.49 5.14
CA ASP A 128 -4.64 -4.09 6.50
C ASP A 128 -3.54 -3.17 7.05
N SER A 129 -3.95 -2.08 7.70
CA SER A 129 -3.03 -1.32 8.55
C SER A 129 -2.65 -2.15 9.77
N LEU A 130 -1.36 -2.14 10.13
CA LEU A 130 -0.87 -2.73 11.38
C LEU A 130 -0.52 -1.67 12.45
N LEU A 131 -0.68 -0.37 12.15
CA LEU A 131 -0.35 0.66 13.13
C LEU A 131 -1.48 0.82 14.17
N PRO A 132 -1.16 0.93 15.48
CA PRO A 132 -2.18 1.04 16.53
C PRO A 132 -3.13 2.24 16.39
N THR A 133 -2.69 3.29 15.70
CA THR A 133 -3.46 4.52 15.48
C THR A 133 -4.19 4.55 14.14
N ASP A 134 -4.09 3.49 13.34
CA ASP A 134 -4.69 3.39 12.01
C ASP A 134 -5.41 2.06 11.89
N ASN A 135 -6.74 2.11 11.82
CA ASN A 135 -7.60 0.93 11.73
C ASN A 135 -8.16 0.73 10.32
N SER A 136 -7.59 1.42 9.32
CA SER A 136 -8.04 1.36 7.94
C SER A 136 -7.68 0.04 7.26
N GLN A 137 -8.49 -0.31 6.29
CA GLN A 137 -8.34 -1.48 5.43
C GLN A 137 -8.83 -1.12 4.04
N VAL A 138 -8.21 -1.68 3.00
CA VAL A 138 -8.77 -1.66 1.65
C VAL A 138 -8.87 -3.08 1.11
N VAL A 139 -10.01 -3.38 0.48
CA VAL A 139 -10.21 -4.60 -0.31
C VAL A 139 -10.39 -4.21 -1.77
N THR A 140 -9.68 -4.90 -2.65
CA THR A 140 -9.70 -4.65 -4.08
C THR A 140 -9.95 -5.93 -4.88
N LYS A 141 -10.40 -5.74 -6.13
CA LYS A 141 -10.51 -6.80 -7.13
C LYS A 141 -9.50 -6.58 -8.25
N PHE A 142 -9.03 -7.68 -8.83
CA PHE A 142 -8.19 -7.65 -10.03
C PHE A 142 -8.88 -6.88 -11.17
N VAL A 143 -8.10 -6.10 -11.93
CA VAL A 143 -8.55 -5.39 -13.13
C VAL A 143 -7.77 -5.87 -14.35
N ASP A 144 -6.44 -5.73 -14.34
CA ASP A 144 -5.59 -6.15 -15.46
C ASP A 144 -4.15 -6.43 -15.00
N SER A 145 -3.36 -7.05 -15.88
CA SER A 145 -1.95 -7.37 -15.64
C SER A 145 -1.09 -7.28 -16.89
N VAL A 146 0.20 -7.08 -16.70
CA VAL A 146 1.23 -7.19 -17.74
C VAL A 146 2.42 -7.95 -17.17
N ASN A 147 3.06 -8.78 -18.01
CA ASN A 147 4.26 -9.50 -17.61
C ASN A 147 5.34 -8.51 -17.11
N SER A 148 6.03 -8.89 -16.04
CA SER A 148 7.17 -8.12 -15.55
C SER A 148 8.29 -8.09 -16.60
N THR A 149 9.09 -7.03 -16.58
CA THR A 149 10.33 -6.95 -17.36
C THR A 149 11.36 -7.97 -16.87
N GLN A 150 11.24 -8.43 -15.64
CA GLN A 150 12.02 -9.52 -15.06
C GLN A 150 11.36 -10.86 -15.39
N SER A 151 12.04 -11.73 -16.13
CA SER A 151 11.48 -13.00 -16.61
C SER A 151 11.16 -14.01 -15.49
N ASN A 152 11.78 -13.84 -14.33
CA ASN A 152 11.57 -14.66 -13.13
C ASN A 152 10.59 -14.03 -12.14
N ALA A 153 9.85 -13.00 -12.54
CA ALA A 153 8.97 -12.25 -11.66
C ALA A 153 7.49 -12.40 -12.03
N ILE A 154 6.62 -12.40 -11.02
CA ILE A 154 5.17 -12.33 -11.24
C ILE A 154 4.76 -11.07 -12.01
N PRO A 155 3.63 -11.11 -12.74
CA PRO A 155 3.12 -9.95 -13.46
C PRO A 155 2.94 -8.72 -12.57
N TRP A 156 3.13 -7.56 -13.18
CA TRP A 156 2.61 -6.31 -12.63
C TRP A 156 1.11 -6.31 -12.84
N GLU A 157 0.37 -5.73 -11.90
CA GLU A 157 -1.10 -5.74 -11.94
C GLU A 157 -1.68 -4.45 -11.39
N ILE A 158 -2.90 -4.16 -11.84
CA ILE A 158 -3.76 -3.12 -11.31
C ILE A 158 -4.97 -3.78 -10.68
N THR A 159 -5.32 -3.33 -9.48
CA THR A 159 -6.55 -3.71 -8.79
C THR A 159 -7.38 -2.47 -8.46
N ALA A 160 -8.70 -2.63 -8.39
CA ALA A 160 -9.65 -1.57 -8.06
C ALA A 160 -10.30 -1.83 -6.71
N ALA A 161 -10.35 -0.82 -5.84
CA ALA A 161 -11.02 -0.90 -4.56
C ALA A 161 -12.51 -1.21 -4.74
N THR A 162 -12.99 -2.19 -3.98
CA THR A 162 -14.40 -2.56 -3.89
C THR A 162 -14.96 -2.25 -2.50
N PHE A 163 -14.09 -2.13 -1.50
CA PHE A 163 -14.43 -1.73 -0.15
C PHE A 163 -13.25 -1.05 0.53
N ARG A 164 -13.58 -0.12 1.42
CA ARG A 164 -12.63 0.64 2.24
C ARG A 164 -13.21 0.77 3.63
N LYS A 165 -12.41 0.42 4.62
CA LYS A 165 -12.71 0.71 6.01
C LYS A 165 -12.06 2.02 6.36
N GLU A 166 -12.88 2.94 6.87
CA GLU A 166 -12.40 4.23 7.36
C GLU A 166 -11.45 4.08 8.55
N GLY A 167 -10.70 5.13 8.85
CA GLY A 167 -9.89 5.23 10.07
C GLY A 167 -8.39 5.28 9.85
N GLY A 168 -7.94 5.75 8.67
CA GLY A 168 -6.53 5.98 8.42
C GLY A 168 -6.14 5.99 6.95
N ARG A 169 -4.92 5.56 6.65
CA ARG A 169 -4.23 5.79 5.39
C ARG A 169 -4.90 5.12 4.20
N PHE A 170 -5.57 3.98 4.40
CA PHE A 170 -6.25 3.26 3.33
C PHE A 170 -7.67 3.76 3.03
N SER A 171 -8.23 4.67 3.84
CA SER A 171 -9.61 5.20 3.73
C SER A 171 -10.01 5.64 2.32
N ASN A 172 -9.09 6.30 1.59
CA ASN A 172 -9.38 6.91 0.30
C ASN A 172 -8.81 6.13 -0.89
N THR A 173 -8.20 4.97 -0.66
CA THR A 173 -7.60 4.14 -1.71
C THR A 173 -8.64 3.82 -2.78
N SER A 174 -8.26 3.84 -4.04
CA SER A 174 -9.17 3.61 -5.17
C SER A 174 -8.59 2.61 -6.14
N TYR A 175 -7.29 2.68 -6.41
CA TYR A 175 -6.55 1.67 -7.15
C TYR A 175 -5.27 1.33 -6.41
N VAL A 176 -4.80 0.10 -6.59
CA VAL A 176 -3.48 -0.32 -6.16
C VAL A 176 -2.76 -0.91 -7.37
N LEU A 177 -1.55 -0.42 -7.66
CA LEU A 177 -0.65 -1.04 -8.62
C LEU A 177 0.37 -1.89 -7.87
N ARG A 178 0.58 -3.13 -8.30
CA ARG A 178 1.76 -3.91 -7.94
C ARG A 178 2.75 -3.83 -9.10
N VAL A 179 3.91 -3.22 -8.86
CA VAL A 179 4.94 -2.97 -9.87
C VAL A 179 6.32 -3.32 -9.33
N ASN A 180 7.35 -3.23 -10.17
CA ASN A 180 8.74 -3.54 -9.83
C ASN A 180 8.91 -4.91 -9.14
N THR A 181 8.14 -5.90 -9.60
CA THR A 181 8.16 -7.25 -9.04
C THR A 181 9.48 -7.97 -9.32
N ASN A 182 9.91 -8.78 -8.36
CA ASN A 182 11.00 -9.74 -8.50
C ASN A 182 10.59 -11.06 -7.84
N GLY A 183 10.84 -12.19 -8.50
CA GLY A 183 10.50 -13.52 -7.98
C GLY A 183 8.99 -13.84 -8.00
N GLY A 184 8.63 -14.90 -7.29
CA GLY A 184 7.25 -15.31 -7.06
C GLY A 184 6.61 -16.11 -8.17
N ILE A 185 7.30 -16.45 -9.27
CA ILE A 185 6.74 -17.33 -10.30
C ILE A 185 6.54 -18.76 -9.79
N SER A 186 5.59 -19.49 -10.35
CA SER A 186 5.40 -20.90 -9.99
C SER A 186 6.68 -21.72 -10.23
N PRO A 187 6.91 -22.79 -9.46
CA PRO A 187 7.99 -23.72 -9.77
C PRO A 187 7.85 -24.32 -11.18
N PRO A 188 8.92 -24.95 -11.71
CA PRO A 188 8.84 -25.70 -12.95
C PRO A 188 7.69 -26.70 -12.96
N GLN A 189 7.03 -26.81 -14.10
CA GLN A 189 5.79 -27.59 -14.24
C GLN A 189 6.00 -29.07 -13.93
N ASP A 190 7.15 -29.62 -14.32
CA ASP A 190 7.55 -31.01 -14.13
C ASP A 190 7.79 -31.37 -12.64
N GLN A 191 7.77 -30.39 -11.74
CA GLN A 191 7.82 -30.63 -10.31
C GLN A 191 6.44 -30.92 -9.70
N CYS A 192 5.34 -30.44 -10.30
CA CYS A 192 3.98 -30.72 -9.82
C CYS A 192 3.55 -32.15 -10.21
N GLY A 193 3.08 -32.91 -9.22
CA GLY A 193 2.75 -34.33 -9.30
C GLY A 193 3.95 -35.27 -9.19
N VAL A 194 5.18 -34.73 -9.16
CA VAL A 194 6.42 -35.50 -9.03
C VAL A 194 7.15 -35.16 -7.73
N GLN A 195 7.63 -33.92 -7.60
CA GLN A 195 8.27 -33.43 -6.37
C GLN A 195 7.23 -32.94 -5.36
N PHE A 196 6.18 -32.28 -5.86
CA PHE A 196 5.06 -31.79 -5.09
C PHE A 196 3.84 -32.66 -5.38
N ILE A 197 3.38 -33.43 -4.39
CA ILE A 197 2.21 -34.30 -4.54
C ILE A 197 0.98 -33.44 -4.87
N ASP A 198 0.10 -33.95 -5.72
CA ASP A 198 -1.19 -33.31 -6.03
C ASP A 198 -1.93 -32.92 -4.74
N GLY A 199 -2.40 -31.67 -4.69
CA GLY A 199 -3.03 -31.04 -3.54
C GLY A 199 -2.08 -30.27 -2.62
N SER A 200 -0.76 -30.43 -2.75
CA SER A 200 0.21 -29.68 -1.96
C SER A 200 0.28 -28.19 -2.35
N THR A 201 0.58 -27.35 -1.36
CA THR A 201 0.83 -25.91 -1.55
C THR A 201 2.30 -25.61 -1.31
N THR A 202 2.88 -24.78 -2.16
CA THR A 202 4.23 -24.23 -2.00
C THR A 202 4.20 -22.70 -1.99
N GLN A 203 5.19 -22.11 -1.34
CA GLN A 203 5.35 -20.67 -1.22
C GLN A 203 6.61 -20.24 -1.98
N VAL A 204 6.48 -19.27 -2.89
CA VAL A 204 7.60 -18.73 -3.66
C VAL A 204 7.76 -17.26 -3.33
N GLN A 205 8.95 -16.89 -2.85
CA GLN A 205 9.27 -15.54 -2.42
C GLN A 205 9.18 -14.54 -3.57
N TYR A 206 8.64 -13.35 -3.27
CA TYR A 206 8.65 -12.21 -4.15
C TYR A 206 8.86 -10.90 -3.38
N THR A 207 9.37 -9.91 -4.10
CA THR A 207 9.33 -8.50 -3.66
C THR A 207 8.56 -7.68 -4.69
N ALA A 208 7.98 -6.57 -4.25
CA ALA A 208 7.27 -5.64 -5.13
C ALA A 208 7.19 -4.24 -4.52
N GLU A 209 6.78 -3.28 -5.32
CA GLU A 209 6.22 -2.02 -4.85
C GLU A 209 4.69 -2.04 -5.01
N TYR A 210 3.98 -1.61 -3.99
CA TYR A 210 2.55 -1.35 -4.04
C TYR A 210 2.31 0.16 -4.06
N TRP A 211 1.78 0.67 -5.16
CA TRP A 211 1.45 2.09 -5.32
C TRP A 211 -0.04 2.27 -5.10
N PHE A 212 -0.38 3.11 -4.12
CA PHE A 212 -1.75 3.39 -3.72
C PHE A 212 -2.21 4.70 -4.35
N TYR A 213 -3.36 4.66 -4.99
CA TYR A 213 -4.00 5.81 -5.62
C TYR A 213 -5.27 6.17 -4.87
N GLU A 214 -5.52 7.45 -4.65
CA GLU A 214 -6.72 7.95 -3.97
C GLU A 214 -7.71 8.58 -4.97
N GLY A 215 -8.99 8.40 -4.70
CA GLY A 215 -10.07 8.94 -5.52
C GLY A 215 -11.45 8.42 -5.11
N PRO A 216 -12.49 8.72 -5.91
CA PRO A 216 -13.80 8.09 -5.78
C PRO A 216 -13.67 6.56 -5.77
N LEU A 217 -14.61 5.87 -5.12
CA LEU A 217 -14.61 4.41 -5.15
C LEU A 217 -14.88 3.95 -6.61
N PRO A 218 -14.05 3.09 -7.21
CA PRO A 218 -14.29 2.64 -8.58
C PRO A 218 -15.66 1.99 -8.77
N GLY A 219 -16.34 2.32 -9.87
CA GLY A 219 -17.68 1.81 -10.16
C GLY A 219 -18.82 2.54 -9.43
N THR A 220 -18.52 3.50 -8.54
CA THR A 220 -19.53 4.45 -8.05
C THR A 220 -19.48 5.72 -8.90
N GLU A 221 -19.80 5.62 -10.19
CA GLU A 221 -20.03 6.83 -10.98
C GLU A 221 -21.30 7.52 -10.45
N GLN A 222 -21.11 8.68 -9.81
CA GLN A 222 -22.18 9.66 -9.66
C GLN A 222 -22.58 10.07 -11.09
N PRO A 223 -23.87 9.99 -11.48
CA PRO A 223 -24.32 10.50 -12.77
C PRO A 223 -23.77 11.92 -12.91
N ALA A 224 -23.15 12.23 -14.05
CA ALA A 224 -22.70 13.58 -14.36
C ALA A 224 -23.87 14.51 -14.04
N GLN A 225 -23.72 15.34 -13.01
CA GLN A 225 -24.74 16.33 -12.67
C GLN A 225 -24.92 17.17 -13.92
N PRO A 226 -26.10 17.16 -14.57
CA PRO A 226 -26.31 17.98 -15.75
C PRO A 226 -25.92 19.40 -15.37
N ALA A 227 -25.03 20.01 -16.16
CA ALA A 227 -24.64 21.40 -15.95
C ALA A 227 -25.92 22.20 -15.69
N ALA A 228 -26.03 22.79 -14.51
CA ALA A 228 -27.17 23.64 -14.20
C ALA A 228 -27.29 24.66 -15.34
N PRO A 229 -28.46 24.79 -15.98
CA PRO A 229 -28.61 25.77 -17.04
C PRO A 229 -28.23 27.13 -16.47
N SER A 230 -27.20 27.74 -17.05
CA SER A 230 -26.79 29.10 -16.71
C SER A 230 -28.01 30.00 -16.83
N SER A 231 -28.47 30.54 -15.71
CA SER A 231 -29.55 31.53 -15.72
C SER A 231 -29.12 32.71 -16.58
N PRO A 232 -29.90 33.11 -17.61
CA PRO A 232 -29.58 34.31 -18.37
C PRO A 232 -29.73 35.52 -17.43
N SER A 233 -28.66 36.29 -17.31
CA SER A 233 -28.70 37.63 -16.75
C SER A 233 -29.71 38.46 -17.55
N LYS A 234 -30.81 38.89 -16.90
CA LYS A 234 -31.77 39.81 -17.50
C LYS A 234 -31.11 41.19 -17.59
N SER A 235 -30.60 41.53 -18.77
CA SER A 235 -30.39 42.93 -19.15
C SER A 235 -31.75 43.52 -19.55
N ASN A 236 -32.08 44.67 -18.97
CA ASN A 236 -33.30 45.41 -19.26
C ASN A 236 -33.18 46.06 -20.66
N GLY A 237 -33.76 45.40 -21.67
CA GLY A 237 -33.91 45.93 -23.02
C GLY A 237 -35.38 45.99 -23.40
N HIS A 238 -35.94 47.20 -23.39
CA HIS A 238 -37.32 47.49 -23.80
C HIS A 238 -37.42 47.36 -25.33
N SER A 239 -38.25 46.45 -25.83
CA SER A 239 -38.73 46.49 -27.22
C SER A 239 -40.04 45.73 -27.34
N THR A 240 -41.09 46.47 -27.67
CA THR A 240 -42.43 45.99 -28.04
C THR A 240 -42.36 45.22 -29.37
N ASN A 241 -43.04 44.08 -29.49
CA ASN A 241 -44.02 43.82 -30.55
C ASN A 241 -44.64 42.41 -30.51
N SER A 242 -45.98 42.44 -30.64
CA SER A 242 -46.95 41.50 -31.22
C SER A 242 -47.06 40.04 -30.77
N ILE A 243 -48.29 39.74 -30.36
CA ILE A 243 -48.91 38.45 -30.07
C ILE A 243 -49.08 37.63 -31.35
N GLY A 244 -48.75 36.33 -31.30
CA GLY A 244 -49.01 35.34 -32.34
C GLY A 244 -49.42 34.00 -31.70
N SER A 245 -50.55 33.47 -32.14
CA SER A 245 -51.25 32.27 -31.64
C SER A 245 -50.68 30.95 -32.20
N SER A 246 -51.05 29.82 -31.58
CA SER A 246 -50.82 28.40 -31.90
C SER A 246 -49.54 27.78 -31.29
N GLN A 247 -49.50 26.56 -30.77
CA GLN A 247 -50.38 25.39 -30.86
C GLN A 247 -50.04 24.43 -29.69
N LEU A 248 -51.05 23.89 -28.99
CA LEU A 248 -50.89 22.87 -27.95
C LEU A 248 -50.77 21.48 -28.61
N GLY A 249 -49.59 20.86 -28.51
CA GLY A 249 -49.36 19.47 -28.92
C GLY A 249 -49.49 18.52 -27.72
N TRP A 250 -50.37 17.52 -27.84
CA TRP A 250 -50.50 16.43 -26.88
C TRP A 250 -49.39 15.38 -27.11
N VAL A 251 -48.70 14.96 -26.04
CA VAL A 251 -47.79 13.81 -26.06
C VAL A 251 -48.52 12.60 -25.50
N ALA A 252 -48.74 11.58 -26.33
CA ALA A 252 -49.27 10.29 -25.92
C ALA A 252 -48.11 9.39 -25.45
N ILE A 253 -48.14 8.95 -24.19
CA ILE A 253 -47.23 7.95 -23.64
C ILE A 253 -47.87 6.58 -23.86
N VAL A 254 -47.24 5.73 -24.68
CA VAL A 254 -47.61 4.33 -24.84
C VAL A 254 -46.60 3.48 -24.06
N GLY A 255 -47.02 2.97 -22.90
CA GLY A 255 -46.23 2.05 -22.08
C GLY A 255 -46.38 0.60 -22.58
N PHE A 256 -45.27 -0.09 -22.77
CA PHE A 256 -45.24 -1.54 -22.98
C PHE A 256 -44.86 -2.23 -21.68
N ILE A 257 -45.80 -3.04 -21.14
CA ILE A 257 -45.55 -4.00 -20.06
C ILE A 257 -45.28 -5.35 -20.72
N SER A 258 -44.06 -5.85 -20.62
CA SER A 258 -43.71 -7.23 -20.98
C SER A 258 -43.75 -8.12 -19.74
N VAL A 259 -44.76 -8.99 -19.68
CA VAL A 259 -44.88 -10.08 -18.71
C VAL A 259 -44.08 -11.28 -19.24
N GLY A 260 -43.03 -11.67 -18.53
CA GLY A 260 -42.27 -12.89 -18.80
C GLY A 260 -42.89 -14.10 -18.10
N VAL A 261 -43.24 -15.11 -18.88
CA VAL A 261 -43.84 -16.39 -18.49
C VAL A 261 -42.79 -17.30 -17.86
N ILE A 262 -43.13 -17.90 -16.72
CA ILE A 262 -42.40 -19.00 -16.07
C ILE A 262 -42.85 -20.31 -16.74
N ILE A 263 -41.89 -21.13 -17.19
CA ILE A 263 -42.12 -22.51 -17.61
C ILE A 263 -41.35 -23.43 -16.66
N PHE A 264 -42.02 -24.51 -16.25
CA PHE A 264 -41.63 -25.53 -15.27
C PHE A 264 -40.29 -26.20 -15.53
#